data_AF-A0A7D5KET0-F1
#
_entry.id   AF-A0A7D5KET0-F1
#
_cell.length_a   1.000
_cell.length_b   1.000
_cell.length_c   1.000
_cell.angle_alpha   90.00
_cell.angle_beta   90.00
_cell.angle_gamma   90.00
#
_symmetry.space_group_name_H-M   'P 1'
#
loop_
_entity.id
_entity.type
_entity.pdbx_description
1 polymer ?
#
loop_
_entity_poly.entity_id
_entity_poly.type
_entity_poly.pdbx_seq_one_letter_code
_entity_poly.pdbx_strand_id
1 'polypeptide(L)'
;MIALLVTVSVTAPAGAKANQTSEAVAAEPAFGVALEADGSAHVTLATTFNLTTDGERQAFQALRQNETAREQRTERFAARMRAIATRAENETGRAMQITDAGISFRERNDTGVVTLSVTWDGLAAQQGDRLVLKEPFDSEFSLDRPFRVTRPDGYELASVSPEPTERSQNDAVWSGGTDFDGFEATFAPSNGEAGADDGLGGSVPGFSVGTAVLAVLAGVGLLMYRDRCRR
;
A
#
# COMPACT_ATOMS: atom_id res chain seq x y z
N MET A 1 -56.79 -60.26 -2.62
CA MET A 1 -57.37 -59.11 -1.91
C MET A 1 -56.25 -58.10 -1.68
N ILE A 2 -56.34 -56.96 -2.37
CA ILE A 2 -55.82 -55.61 -2.05
C ILE A 2 -54.33 -55.45 -1.68
N ALA A 3 -53.69 -54.59 -2.49
CA ALA A 3 -52.34 -54.05 -2.36
C ALA A 3 -52.12 -53.26 -1.07
N LEU A 4 -50.87 -53.20 -0.60
CA LEU A 4 -50.35 -52.00 0.06
C LEU A 4 -48.87 -51.82 -0.25
N LEU A 5 -48.62 -50.92 -1.20
CA LEU A 5 -47.35 -50.29 -1.48
C LEU A 5 -47.01 -49.38 -0.28
N VAL A 6 -45.88 -49.59 0.39
CA VAL A 6 -45.31 -48.61 1.31
C VAL A 6 -43.94 -48.24 0.78
N THR A 7 -43.91 -47.15 0.01
CA THR A 7 -42.69 -46.45 -0.38
C THR A 7 -42.23 -45.60 0.80
N VAL A 8 -41.23 -46.07 1.55
CA VAL A 8 -40.49 -45.22 2.49
C VAL A 8 -39.51 -44.39 1.68
N SER A 9 -39.78 -43.09 1.56
CA SER A 9 -38.80 -42.13 1.07
C SER A 9 -37.79 -41.87 2.20
N VAL A 10 -36.63 -42.53 2.16
CA VAL A 10 -35.48 -42.12 2.98
C VAL A 10 -34.86 -40.89 2.32
N THR A 11 -35.24 -39.72 2.80
CA THR A 11 -34.55 -38.48 2.46
C THR A 11 -33.27 -38.43 3.29
N ALA A 12 -32.17 -38.93 2.71
CA ALA A 12 -30.84 -38.71 3.26
C ALA A 12 -30.47 -37.23 3.09
N PRO A 13 -29.99 -36.51 4.12
CA PRO A 13 -29.29 -35.26 3.88
C PRO A 13 -27.96 -35.60 3.19
N ALA A 14 -27.93 -35.40 1.88
CA ALA A 14 -26.73 -35.50 1.09
C ALA A 14 -25.76 -34.38 1.50
N GLY A 15 -24.59 -34.80 2.01
CA GLY A 15 -23.33 -34.08 1.90
C GLY A 15 -23.30 -32.68 2.50
N ALA A 16 -23.06 -32.59 3.81
CA ALA A 16 -22.32 -31.48 4.35
C ALA A 16 -20.93 -31.47 3.68
N LYS A 17 -20.80 -30.77 2.55
CA LYS A 17 -19.50 -30.21 2.16
C LYS A 17 -19.20 -29.16 3.22
N ALA A 18 -18.52 -29.60 4.28
CA ALA A 18 -17.63 -28.72 5.02
C ALA A 18 -16.60 -28.22 4.01
N ASN A 19 -16.96 -27.17 3.27
CA ASN A 19 -15.94 -26.33 2.67
C ASN A 19 -15.28 -25.67 3.85
N GLN A 20 -14.25 -26.35 4.36
CA GLN A 20 -13.19 -25.73 5.12
C GLN A 20 -12.63 -24.65 4.20
N THR A 21 -13.30 -23.50 4.16
CA THR A 21 -12.56 -22.26 4.12
C THR A 21 -11.75 -22.32 5.41
N SER A 22 -10.57 -22.97 5.32
CA SER A 22 -9.42 -22.37 5.96
C SER A 22 -9.50 -20.93 5.51
N GLU A 23 -10.06 -20.06 6.34
CA GLU A 23 -9.47 -18.76 6.51
C GLU A 23 -8.02 -19.11 6.80
N ALA A 24 -7.23 -19.22 5.72
CA ALA A 24 -5.82 -19.03 5.80
C ALA A 24 -5.74 -17.79 6.66
N VAL A 25 -5.25 -17.94 7.89
CA VAL A 25 -4.85 -16.80 8.70
C VAL A 25 -4.03 -16.00 7.72
N ALA A 26 -4.59 -14.91 7.23
CA ALA A 26 -3.94 -14.12 6.20
C ALA A 26 -2.55 -13.89 6.76
N ALA A 27 -1.52 -14.34 6.05
CA ALA A 27 -0.16 -14.17 6.50
C ALA A 27 0.12 -12.65 6.47
N GLU A 28 -0.27 -11.95 7.53
CA GLU A 28 -0.17 -10.51 7.68
C GLU A 28 1.20 -10.14 8.26
N PRO A 29 1.92 -9.18 7.68
CA PRO A 29 2.36 -9.14 6.29
C PRO A 29 3.89 -9.19 6.17
N ALA A 30 4.32 -9.25 4.93
CA ALA A 30 5.70 -9.43 4.54
C ALA A 30 6.50 -8.11 4.56
N PHE A 31 6.55 -7.27 3.54
CA PHE A 31 7.25 -5.97 3.62
C PHE A 31 6.28 -4.84 3.25
N GLY A 32 6.19 -3.79 4.05
CA GLY A 32 5.17 -2.74 3.89
C GLY A 32 5.77 -1.34 3.82
N VAL A 33 5.25 -0.52 2.92
CA VAL A 33 5.58 0.91 2.77
C VAL A 33 4.27 1.69 2.82
N ALA A 34 4.05 2.45 3.88
CA ALA A 34 2.92 3.37 3.99
C ALA A 34 3.42 4.79 3.76
N LEU A 35 3.00 5.43 2.66
CA LEU A 35 3.44 6.77 2.31
C LEU A 35 2.67 7.84 3.09
N GLU A 36 3.34 8.94 3.38
CA GLU A 36 2.74 10.17 3.88
C GLU A 36 2.73 11.27 2.81
N ALA A 37 1.90 12.29 3.03
CA ALA A 37 1.66 13.35 2.04
C ALA A 37 2.91 14.21 1.76
N ASP A 38 3.88 14.21 2.68
CA ASP A 38 5.18 14.90 2.53
C ASP A 38 6.25 14.03 1.86
N GLY A 39 5.88 12.84 1.36
CA GLY A 39 6.80 11.92 0.69
C GLY A 39 7.71 11.13 1.63
N SER A 40 7.56 11.28 2.95
CA SER A 40 8.07 10.30 3.91
C SER A 40 7.26 9.01 3.86
N ALA A 41 7.76 7.96 4.51
CA ALA A 41 7.06 6.69 4.60
C ALA A 41 7.34 5.95 5.91
N HIS A 42 6.32 5.27 6.43
CA HIS A 42 6.50 4.26 7.45
C HIS A 42 6.80 2.90 6.80
N VAL A 43 8.01 2.39 7.01
CA VAL A 43 8.46 1.13 6.42
C VAL A 43 8.46 0.05 7.49
N THR A 44 7.85 -1.10 7.17
CA THR A 44 7.66 -2.20 8.11
C THR A 44 8.08 -3.55 7.54
N LEU A 45 8.59 -4.41 8.42
CA LEU A 45 8.85 -5.81 8.16
C LEU A 45 8.20 -6.63 9.27
N ALA A 46 7.14 -7.37 8.95
CA ALA A 46 6.47 -8.22 9.92
C ALA A 46 6.89 -9.69 9.77
N THR A 47 6.92 -10.40 10.90
CA THR A 47 7.21 -11.82 10.97
C THR A 47 6.19 -12.49 11.87
N THR A 48 5.53 -13.52 11.34
CA THR A 48 4.47 -14.26 12.02
C THR A 48 5.03 -15.52 12.66
N PHE A 49 4.57 -15.83 13.87
CA PHE A 49 4.96 -16.97 14.67
C PHE A 49 3.71 -17.77 15.06
N ASN A 50 3.77 -19.09 14.89
CA ASN A 50 2.75 -19.99 15.42
C ASN A 50 2.96 -20.13 16.94
N LEU A 51 1.87 -19.99 17.70
CA LEU A 51 1.85 -20.06 19.16
C LEU A 51 0.89 -21.15 19.64
N THR A 52 0.89 -22.28 18.94
CA THR A 52 -0.04 -23.39 19.20
C THR A 52 0.36 -24.22 20.42
N THR A 53 1.64 -24.18 20.79
CA THR A 53 2.21 -24.89 21.94
C THR A 53 2.67 -23.92 23.03
N ASP A 54 2.73 -24.40 24.28
CA ASP A 54 3.21 -23.59 25.41
C ASP A 54 4.69 -23.20 25.26
N GLY A 55 5.50 -24.07 24.63
CA GLY A 55 6.89 -23.77 24.33
C GLY A 55 7.05 -22.62 23.33
N GLU A 56 6.23 -22.58 22.27
CA GLU A 56 6.21 -21.48 21.30
C GLU A 56 5.77 -20.17 21.96
N ARG A 57 4.71 -20.20 22.78
CA ARG A 57 4.25 -19.04 23.57
C ARG A 57 5.35 -18.52 24.50
N GLN A 58 6.01 -19.43 25.23
CA GLN A 58 7.10 -19.06 26.14
C GLN A 58 8.28 -18.44 25.38
N ALA A 59 8.67 -19.00 24.22
CA ALA A 59 9.74 -18.46 23.40
C ALA A 59 9.41 -17.06 22.86
N PHE A 60 8.17 -16.83 22.40
CA PHE A 60 7.70 -15.53 21.94
C PHE A 60 7.71 -14.49 23.09
N GLN A 61 7.23 -14.87 24.28
CA GLN A 61 7.27 -14.00 25.46
C GLN A 61 8.70 -13.71 25.92
N ALA A 62 9.60 -14.70 25.87
CA ALA A 62 11.01 -14.51 26.18
C ALA A 62 11.68 -13.52 25.22
N LEU A 63 11.37 -13.60 23.92
CA LEU A 63 11.82 -12.62 22.93
C LEU A 63 11.29 -11.21 23.24
N ARG A 64 9.99 -11.11 23.55
CA ARG A 64 9.35 -9.82 23.87
C ARG A 64 9.96 -9.14 25.10
N GLN A 65 10.40 -9.92 26.08
CA GLN A 65 10.98 -9.41 27.33
C GLN A 65 12.50 -9.17 27.26
N ASN A 66 13.17 -9.69 26.22
CA ASN A 66 14.62 -9.53 26.07
C ASN A 66 14.96 -8.21 25.36
N GLU A 67 15.22 -7.17 26.14
CA GLU A 67 15.49 -5.82 25.61
C GLU A 67 16.73 -5.79 24.70
N THR A 68 17.83 -6.42 25.12
CA THR A 68 19.06 -6.47 24.32
C THR A 68 18.83 -7.14 22.96
N ALA A 69 18.07 -8.22 22.91
CA ALA A 69 17.76 -8.91 21.66
C ALA A 69 16.80 -8.11 20.76
N ARG A 70 15.97 -7.25 21.35
CA ARG A 70 15.09 -6.32 20.64
C ARG A 70 15.89 -5.17 20.04
N GLU A 71 16.69 -4.46 20.84
CA GLU A 71 17.57 -3.38 20.39
C GLU A 71 18.49 -3.82 19.26
N GLN A 72 19.14 -4.99 19.39
CA GLN A 72 20.01 -5.53 18.35
C GLN A 72 19.26 -5.81 17.03
N ARG A 73 18.00 -6.26 17.10
CA ARG A 73 17.19 -6.52 15.90
C ARG A 73 16.77 -5.21 15.23
N THR A 74 16.30 -4.25 16.03
CA THR A 74 15.93 -2.91 15.57
C THR A 74 17.11 -2.22 14.90
N GLU A 75 18.29 -2.21 15.52
CA GLU A 75 19.46 -1.55 14.95
C GLU A 75 19.95 -2.22 13.66
N ARG A 76 19.93 -3.57 13.59
CA ARG A 76 20.25 -4.28 12.34
C ARG A 76 19.30 -3.93 11.21
N PHE A 77 18.01 -3.81 11.50
CA PHE A 77 17.01 -3.40 10.50
C PHE A 77 17.24 -1.95 10.06
N ALA A 78 17.43 -1.03 11.02
CA ALA A 78 17.70 0.37 10.73
C ALA A 78 18.99 0.55 9.91
N ALA A 79 20.08 -0.12 10.27
CA ALA A 79 21.34 -0.09 9.54
C ALA A 79 21.19 -0.57 8.08
N ARG A 80 20.39 -1.63 7.85
CA ARG A 80 20.08 -2.08 6.50
C ARG A 80 19.29 -1.04 5.72
N MET A 81 18.24 -0.46 6.31
CA MET A 81 17.44 0.58 5.65
C MET A 81 18.29 1.82 5.35
N ARG A 82 19.18 2.23 6.27
CA ARG A 82 20.12 3.35 6.05
C ARG A 82 21.04 3.10 4.86
N ALA A 83 21.58 1.89 4.74
CA ALA A 83 22.44 1.54 3.60
C ALA A 83 21.69 1.63 2.25
N ILE A 84 20.41 1.21 2.22
CA ILE A 84 19.58 1.32 1.01
C ILE A 84 19.24 2.80 0.74
N ALA A 85 18.86 3.56 1.76
CA ALA A 85 18.57 4.99 1.64
C ALA A 85 19.78 5.78 1.11
N THR A 86 20.99 5.50 1.59
CA THR A 86 22.22 6.13 1.07
C THR A 86 22.46 5.79 -0.41
N ARG A 87 22.14 4.56 -0.85
CA ARG A 87 22.24 4.20 -2.26
C ARG A 87 21.24 4.98 -3.11
N ALA A 88 19.96 4.96 -2.71
CA ALA A 88 18.90 5.67 -3.41
C ALA A 88 19.11 7.20 -3.43
N GLU A 89 19.66 7.78 -2.35
CA GLU A 89 20.07 9.18 -2.30
C GLU A 89 21.15 9.49 -3.35
N ASN A 90 22.17 8.63 -3.49
CA ASN A 90 23.23 8.82 -4.48
C ASN A 90 22.72 8.67 -5.92
N GLU A 91 21.77 7.76 -6.17
CA GLU A 91 21.20 7.51 -7.50
C GLU A 91 20.22 8.61 -7.93
N THR A 92 19.39 9.09 -7.00
CA THR A 92 18.34 10.08 -7.29
C THR A 92 18.78 11.52 -7.05
N GLY A 93 19.85 11.74 -6.27
CA GLY A 93 20.29 13.06 -5.81
C GLY A 93 19.36 13.72 -4.77
N ARG A 94 18.41 12.97 -4.19
CA ARG A 94 17.47 13.47 -3.17
C ARG A 94 17.95 13.07 -1.77
N ALA A 95 17.93 14.01 -0.83
CA ALA A 95 18.22 13.71 0.57
C ALA A 95 17.21 12.67 1.11
N MET A 96 17.72 11.63 1.75
CA MET A 96 16.92 10.61 2.41
C MET A 96 17.47 10.29 3.80
N GLN A 97 16.58 10.06 4.77
CA GLN A 97 16.98 9.77 6.14
C GLN A 97 16.14 8.65 6.72
N ILE A 98 16.76 7.81 7.56
CA ILE A 98 16.07 6.78 8.34
C ILE A 98 16.08 7.18 9.80
N THR A 99 14.88 7.30 10.37
CA THR A 99 14.64 7.65 11.78
C THR A 99 13.68 6.66 12.44
N ASP A 100 13.41 6.88 13.73
CA ASP A 100 12.31 6.23 14.47
C ASP A 100 12.26 4.71 14.35
N ALA A 101 13.44 4.08 14.43
CA ALA A 101 13.56 2.64 14.38
C ALA A 101 12.89 1.99 15.59
N GLY A 102 12.02 1.01 15.33
CA GLY A 102 11.18 0.40 16.34
C GLY A 102 11.01 -1.10 16.16
N ILE A 103 10.53 -1.74 17.23
CA ILE A 103 10.05 -3.12 17.21
C ILE A 103 8.76 -3.20 18.03
N SER A 104 7.75 -3.87 17.50
CA SER A 104 6.48 -4.08 18.18
C SER A 104 6.09 -5.55 18.16
N PHE A 105 5.28 -5.94 19.14
CA PHE A 105 4.80 -7.30 19.34
C PHE A 105 3.29 -7.27 19.44
N ARG A 106 2.62 -8.09 18.63
CA ARG A 106 1.17 -8.32 18.70
C ARG A 106 0.94 -9.81 18.87
N GLU A 107 -0.05 -10.17 19.68
CA GLU A 107 -0.45 -11.56 19.90
C GLU A 107 -1.97 -11.62 19.80
N ARG A 108 -2.47 -12.57 19.01
CA ARG A 108 -3.91 -12.83 18.87
C ARG A 108 -4.12 -14.32 18.65
N ASN A 109 -4.85 -14.95 19.56
CA ASN A 109 -5.06 -16.41 19.57
C ASN A 109 -3.70 -17.14 19.53
N ASP A 110 -3.54 -18.13 18.65
CA ASP A 110 -2.31 -18.89 18.47
C ASP A 110 -1.34 -18.25 17.46
N THR A 111 -1.37 -16.93 17.31
CA THR A 111 -0.53 -16.20 16.36
C THR A 111 0.14 -15.00 17.01
N GLY A 112 1.47 -14.98 16.94
CA GLY A 112 2.31 -13.85 17.33
C GLY A 112 2.83 -13.14 16.09
N VAL A 113 2.90 -11.80 16.13
CA VAL A 113 3.49 -10.97 15.07
C VAL A 113 4.54 -10.07 15.70
N VAL A 114 5.75 -10.10 15.14
CA VAL A 114 6.82 -9.16 15.44
C VAL A 114 6.99 -8.24 14.25
N THR A 115 6.87 -6.94 14.46
CA THR A 115 7.02 -5.94 13.39
C THR A 115 8.19 -5.03 13.71
N LEU A 116 9.18 -5.03 12.83
CA LEU A 116 10.24 -4.03 12.79
C LEU A 116 9.77 -2.84 11.95
N SER A 117 10.12 -1.63 12.36
CA SER A 117 9.69 -0.41 11.68
C SER A 117 10.78 0.65 11.64
N VAL A 118 10.71 1.52 10.65
CA VAL A 118 11.45 2.79 10.58
C VAL A 118 10.57 3.85 9.91
N THR A 119 10.89 5.12 10.13
CA THR A 119 10.45 6.23 9.27
C THR A 119 11.53 6.48 8.24
N TRP A 120 11.12 6.60 6.97
CA TRP A 120 11.98 6.91 5.84
C TRP A 120 11.59 8.25 5.25
N ASP A 121 12.36 9.29 5.56
CA ASP A 121 12.16 10.63 5.03
C ASP A 121 12.64 10.73 3.59
N GLY A 122 11.84 11.36 2.73
CA GLY A 122 12.19 11.60 1.33
C GLY A 122 12.16 10.35 0.43
N LEU A 123 11.43 9.30 0.83
CA LEU A 123 11.31 8.06 0.05
C LEU A 123 10.56 8.27 -1.27
N ALA A 124 9.43 8.98 -1.25
CA ALA A 124 8.70 9.33 -2.47
C ALA A 124 9.13 10.72 -2.96
N ALA A 125 9.38 10.85 -4.27
CA ALA A 125 9.60 12.16 -4.88
C ALA A 125 8.29 12.94 -4.93
N GLN A 126 8.30 14.18 -4.46
CA GLN A 126 7.24 15.13 -4.74
C GLN A 126 7.45 15.76 -6.13
N GLN A 127 6.47 15.59 -7.02
CA GLN A 127 6.45 16.19 -8.35
C GLN A 127 5.16 16.99 -8.50
N GLY A 128 5.21 18.29 -8.18
CA GLY A 128 4.01 19.11 -8.10
C GLY A 128 3.12 18.65 -6.95
N ASP A 129 1.90 18.21 -7.27
CA ASP A 129 0.93 17.64 -6.33
C ASP A 129 0.98 16.11 -6.25
N ARG A 130 1.90 15.47 -6.98
CA ARG A 130 2.03 14.01 -7.05
C ARG A 130 3.18 13.49 -6.22
N LEU A 131 3.01 12.27 -5.72
CA LEU A 131 4.08 11.49 -5.09
C LEU A 131 4.48 10.33 -6.00
N VAL A 132 5.77 10.20 -6.26
CA VAL A 132 6.34 9.14 -7.12
C VAL A 132 7.27 8.26 -6.28
N LEU A 133 6.85 7.02 -6.08
CA LEU A 133 7.64 5.97 -5.44
C LEU A 133 8.32 5.13 -6.52
N LYS A 134 9.66 5.14 -6.55
CA LYS A 134 10.47 4.50 -7.58
C LYS A 134 11.67 3.81 -6.96
N GLU A 135 12.80 4.50 -6.81
CA GLU A 135 13.95 4.01 -6.04
C GLU A 135 13.60 3.94 -4.55
N PRO A 136 14.10 2.93 -3.81
CA PRO A 136 15.05 1.88 -4.21
C PRO A 136 14.40 0.62 -4.82
N PHE A 137 13.12 0.67 -5.20
CA PHE A 137 12.36 -0.51 -5.60
C PHE A 137 12.50 -0.84 -7.09
N ASP A 138 12.95 0.11 -7.90
CA ASP A 138 13.19 -0.04 -9.35
C ASP A 138 14.48 -0.83 -9.65
N SER A 139 15.42 -0.85 -8.70
CA SER A 139 16.76 -1.42 -8.90
C SER A 139 17.10 -2.51 -7.87
N GLU A 140 17.40 -3.72 -8.36
CA GLU A 140 17.85 -4.88 -7.55
C GLU A 140 16.93 -5.24 -6.37
N PHE A 141 15.67 -4.79 -6.40
CA PHE A 141 14.71 -5.08 -5.34
C PHE A 141 14.06 -6.44 -5.60
N SER A 142 14.31 -7.37 -4.69
CA SER A 142 13.73 -8.69 -4.74
C SER A 142 13.27 -9.09 -3.35
N LEU A 143 12.00 -9.48 -3.25
CA LEU A 143 11.42 -9.96 -2.01
C LEU A 143 10.87 -11.36 -2.22
N ASP A 144 11.24 -12.25 -1.31
CA ASP A 144 10.71 -13.62 -1.19
C ASP A 144 9.30 -13.65 -0.57
N ARG A 145 8.68 -12.48 -0.42
CA ARG A 145 7.56 -12.24 0.49
C ARG A 145 6.66 -11.14 -0.06
N PRO A 146 5.35 -11.13 0.24
CA PRO A 146 4.46 -10.09 -0.25
C PRO A 146 4.92 -8.65 0.04
N PHE A 147 4.85 -7.78 -0.96
CA PHE A 147 5.13 -6.35 -0.81
C PHE A 147 3.81 -5.60 -0.79
N ARG A 148 3.62 -4.66 0.15
CA ARG A 148 2.45 -3.79 0.21
C ARG A 148 2.90 -2.33 0.15
N VAL A 149 2.27 -1.56 -0.73
CA VAL A 149 2.36 -0.10 -0.73
C VAL A 149 1.00 0.47 -0.37
N THR A 150 0.95 1.28 0.68
CA THR A 150 -0.25 1.98 1.14
C THR A 150 -0.15 3.45 0.76
N ARG A 151 -1.23 3.97 0.17
CA ARG A 151 -1.31 5.37 -0.27
C ARG A 151 -1.32 6.33 0.92
N PRO A 152 -0.91 7.59 0.72
CA PRO A 152 -1.14 8.64 1.70
C PRO A 152 -2.62 9.07 1.76
N ASP A 153 -3.02 9.64 2.89
CA ASP A 153 -4.35 10.24 3.05
C ASP A 153 -4.58 11.38 2.06
N GLY A 154 -5.76 11.43 1.46
CA GLY A 154 -6.11 12.43 0.44
C GLY A 154 -5.49 12.19 -0.95
N TYR A 155 -4.82 11.05 -1.15
CA TYR A 155 -4.28 10.64 -2.45
C TYR A 155 -4.99 9.38 -2.97
N GLU A 156 -4.86 9.12 -4.28
CA GLU A 156 -5.23 7.87 -4.94
C GLU A 156 -4.06 7.35 -5.80
N LEU A 157 -4.01 6.04 -6.02
CA LEU A 157 -2.99 5.43 -6.89
C LEU A 157 -3.33 5.70 -8.36
N ALA A 158 -2.60 6.62 -8.99
CA ALA A 158 -2.84 7.06 -10.36
C ALA A 158 -2.28 6.07 -11.40
N SER A 159 -1.07 5.59 -11.18
CA SER A 159 -0.43 4.57 -12.02
C SER A 159 0.52 3.71 -11.20
N VAL A 160 0.71 2.47 -11.64
CA VAL A 160 1.64 1.54 -11.01
C VAL A 160 2.20 0.54 -12.02
N SER A 161 3.48 0.24 -11.90
CA SER A 161 4.16 -0.82 -12.64
C SER A 161 5.19 -1.47 -11.71
N PRO A 162 5.41 -2.79 -11.79
CA PRO A 162 4.54 -3.80 -12.41
C PRO A 162 3.13 -3.83 -11.79
N GLU A 163 2.17 -4.42 -12.50
CA GLU A 163 0.80 -4.56 -11.99
C GLU A 163 0.76 -5.38 -10.69
N PRO A 164 0.08 -4.89 -9.63
CA PRO A 164 -0.03 -5.60 -8.37
C PRO A 164 -0.91 -6.85 -8.50
N THR A 165 -0.61 -7.86 -7.68
CA THR A 165 -1.42 -9.08 -7.57
C THR A 165 -2.79 -8.77 -6.98
N GLU A 166 -2.86 -7.86 -6.00
CA GLU A 166 -4.09 -7.38 -5.41
C GLU A 166 -4.07 -5.85 -5.32
N ARG A 167 -5.20 -5.21 -5.65
CA ARG A 167 -5.36 -3.76 -5.59
C ARG A 167 -6.64 -3.40 -4.87
N SER A 168 -6.52 -2.55 -3.88
CA SER A 168 -7.62 -1.99 -3.08
C SER A 168 -7.66 -0.46 -3.24
N GLN A 169 -8.67 0.18 -2.65
CA GLN A 169 -8.74 1.65 -2.63
C GLN A 169 -7.57 2.30 -1.88
N ASN A 170 -6.96 1.59 -0.92
CA ASN A 170 -5.93 2.14 -0.03
C ASN A 170 -4.53 1.58 -0.28
N ASP A 171 -4.41 0.47 -1.02
CA ASP A 171 -3.15 -0.24 -1.15
C ASP A 171 -3.05 -1.04 -2.45
N ALA A 172 -1.79 -1.30 -2.82
CA ALA A 172 -1.40 -2.25 -3.84
C ALA A 172 -0.49 -3.30 -3.21
N VAL A 173 -0.69 -4.56 -3.58
CA VAL A 173 0.03 -5.71 -3.02
C VAL A 173 0.57 -6.57 -4.15
N TRP A 174 1.84 -6.95 -4.03
CA TRP A 174 2.52 -7.88 -4.91
C TRP A 174 2.87 -9.15 -4.14
N SER A 175 2.75 -10.31 -4.79
CA SER A 175 3.22 -11.58 -4.25
C SER A 175 4.74 -11.63 -4.04
N GLY A 176 5.21 -12.52 -3.17
CA GLY A 176 6.64 -12.82 -3.09
C GLY A 176 7.15 -13.40 -4.42
N GLY A 177 8.37 -13.01 -4.82
CA GLY A 177 9.00 -13.42 -6.07
C GLY A 177 8.58 -12.60 -7.30
N THR A 178 7.79 -11.53 -7.12
CA THR A 178 7.54 -10.55 -8.19
C THR A 178 8.86 -9.89 -8.61
N ASP A 179 9.04 -9.74 -9.92
CA ASP A 179 10.09 -8.95 -10.52
C ASP A 179 9.69 -7.47 -10.50
N PHE A 180 10.54 -6.63 -9.90
CA PHE A 180 10.30 -5.20 -9.70
C PHE A 180 11.11 -4.33 -10.65
N ASP A 181 11.77 -4.90 -11.65
CA ASP A 181 12.44 -4.12 -12.69
C ASP A 181 11.45 -3.13 -13.34
N GLY A 182 11.81 -1.84 -13.35
CA GLY A 182 10.92 -0.79 -13.84
C GLY A 182 9.85 -0.37 -12.84
N PHE A 183 9.99 -0.69 -11.55
CA PHE A 183 8.98 -0.35 -10.55
C PHE A 183 8.77 1.17 -10.47
N GLU A 184 7.51 1.58 -10.54
CA GLU A 184 7.11 2.96 -10.32
C GLU A 184 5.63 2.99 -9.90
N ALA A 185 5.35 3.66 -8.78
CA ALA A 185 4.00 3.93 -8.32
C ALA A 185 3.81 5.45 -8.17
N THR A 186 2.83 6.00 -8.89
CA THR A 186 2.47 7.41 -8.81
C THR A 186 1.14 7.58 -8.08
N PHE A 187 1.14 8.45 -7.09
CA PHE A 187 -0.03 8.85 -6.33
C PHE A 187 -0.36 10.30 -6.65
N ALA A 188 -1.64 10.58 -6.91
CA ALA A 188 -2.14 11.93 -7.15
C ALA A 188 -3.19 12.28 -6.07
N PRO A 189 -3.45 13.56 -5.81
CA PRO A 189 -4.51 13.94 -4.88
C PRO A 189 -5.82 13.33 -5.36
N SER A 190 -6.56 12.69 -4.47
CA SER A 190 -7.89 12.21 -4.79
C SER A 190 -8.73 13.43 -5.13
N ASN A 191 -9.23 13.50 -6.36
CA ASN A 191 -10.28 14.45 -6.71
C ASN A 191 -11.54 13.99 -5.99
N GLY A 192 -11.61 14.32 -4.70
CA GLY A 192 -12.87 14.32 -4.00
C GLY A 192 -13.77 15.24 -4.78
N GLU A 193 -14.66 14.67 -5.59
CA GLU A 193 -16.01 15.19 -5.67
C GLU A 193 -16.49 15.16 -4.21
N ALA A 194 -16.16 16.22 -3.47
CA ALA A 194 -17.02 16.67 -2.40
C ALA A 194 -18.38 16.74 -3.09
N GLY A 195 -19.22 15.77 -2.79
CA GLY A 195 -20.60 15.80 -3.21
C GLY A 195 -21.08 17.19 -2.82
N ALA A 196 -21.21 18.06 -3.83
CA ALA A 196 -22.15 19.14 -3.72
C ALA A 196 -23.45 18.40 -3.45
N ASP A 197 -23.84 18.42 -2.18
CA ASP A 197 -25.22 18.26 -1.81
C ASP A 197 -25.95 19.32 -2.64
N ASP A 198 -26.38 18.92 -3.84
CA ASP A 198 -27.47 19.56 -4.55
C ASP A 198 -28.71 19.27 -3.70
N GLY A 199 -28.75 19.91 -2.53
CA GLY A 199 -29.95 20.22 -1.79
C GLY A 199 -30.77 21.23 -2.59
N LEU A 200 -31.15 20.88 -3.81
CA LEU A 200 -32.19 21.56 -4.58
C LEU A 200 -33.54 20.85 -4.33
N GLY A 201 -33.85 20.67 -3.05
CA GLY A 201 -35.22 20.55 -2.58
C GLY A 201 -35.81 21.94 -2.40
N GLY A 202 -36.21 22.59 -3.50
CA GLY A 202 -36.81 23.92 -3.45
C GLY A 202 -37.20 24.47 -4.81
N SER A 203 -38.32 24.00 -5.34
CA SER A 203 -39.01 24.64 -6.47
C SER A 203 -39.26 26.13 -6.18
N VAL A 204 -38.46 27.01 -6.78
CA VAL A 204 -38.82 28.42 -6.97
C VAL A 204 -38.80 28.73 -8.48
N PRO A 205 -39.97 28.87 -9.12
CA PRO A 205 -40.03 29.31 -10.51
C PRO A 205 -39.84 30.83 -10.55
N GLY A 206 -38.67 31.30 -10.97
CA GLY A 206 -38.44 32.73 -11.15
C GLY A 206 -36.99 33.08 -11.48
N PHE A 207 -36.76 33.38 -12.76
CA PHE A 207 -35.64 34.11 -13.37
C PHE A 207 -34.52 34.65 -12.46
N SER A 208 -33.28 34.28 -12.77
CA SER A 208 -32.20 35.28 -12.82
C SER A 208 -31.28 35.02 -14.02
N VAL A 209 -31.14 36.08 -14.81
CA VAL A 209 -30.23 36.28 -15.93
C VAL A 209 -28.90 36.78 -15.36
N GLY A 210 -27.77 36.41 -15.97
CA GLY A 210 -26.49 37.11 -15.74
C GLY A 210 -25.25 36.33 -16.18
N THR A 211 -25.02 36.22 -17.50
CA THR A 211 -23.89 36.85 -18.23
C THR A 211 -22.51 36.22 -18.09
N ALA A 212 -21.97 35.85 -19.26
CA ALA A 212 -20.67 35.27 -19.57
C ALA A 212 -19.46 36.20 -19.35
N VAL A 213 -18.27 35.60 -19.13
CA VAL A 213 -16.99 36.08 -19.69
C VAL A 213 -16.07 34.89 -19.99
N LEU A 214 -15.67 34.77 -21.26
CA LEU A 214 -14.50 34.03 -21.76
C LEU A 214 -13.27 34.96 -21.78
N ALA A 215 -12.11 34.51 -21.30
CA ALA A 215 -10.76 34.94 -21.72
C ALA A 215 -9.70 34.00 -21.10
N VAL A 216 -9.10 33.06 -21.84
CA VAL A 216 -7.89 33.18 -22.70
C VAL A 216 -6.60 33.48 -21.91
N LEU A 217 -5.76 32.45 -21.75
CA LEU A 217 -4.30 32.55 -21.73
C LEU A 217 -3.70 31.36 -22.50
N ALA A 218 -3.61 31.51 -23.82
CA ALA A 218 -2.79 30.64 -24.67
C ALA A 218 -1.64 31.47 -25.26
N GLY A 219 -0.45 31.16 -24.76
CA GLY A 219 0.90 31.38 -25.27
C GLY A 219 1.14 32.34 -26.44
N VAL A 220 1.70 33.51 -26.11
CA VAL A 220 2.64 34.21 -26.98
C VAL A 220 4.02 33.56 -26.78
N GLY A 221 4.57 32.93 -27.81
CA GLY A 221 5.89 32.30 -27.69
C GLY A 221 6.41 31.52 -28.91
N LEU A 222 6.21 32.00 -30.14
CA LEU A 222 6.99 31.49 -31.28
C LEU A 222 7.18 32.56 -32.37
N LEU A 223 8.19 33.42 -32.22
CA LEU A 223 8.53 34.42 -33.25
C LEU A 223 10.04 34.67 -33.45
N MET A 224 10.92 33.68 -33.27
CA MET A 224 12.35 33.86 -33.60
C MET A 224 12.98 32.58 -34.17
N TYR A 225 12.51 32.12 -35.34
CA TYR A 225 13.35 31.30 -36.24
C TYR A 225 12.84 31.33 -37.69
N ARG A 226 12.95 32.48 -38.37
CA ARG A 226 12.79 32.48 -39.84
C ARG A 226 13.51 33.58 -40.62
N ASP A 227 14.67 34.02 -40.12
CA ASP A 227 15.57 34.95 -40.84
C ASP A 227 16.81 34.28 -41.44
N ARG A 228 16.70 33.00 -41.80
CA ARG A 228 17.63 32.35 -42.74
C ARG A 228 16.86 31.78 -43.91
N CYS A 229 16.51 32.63 -44.87
CA CYS A 229 16.41 32.31 -46.30
C CYS A 229 15.94 33.53 -47.10
N ARG A 230 16.83 34.50 -47.30
CA ARG A 230 16.84 35.37 -48.48
C ARG A 230 18.26 35.36 -49.06
N ARG A 231 18.45 34.50 -50.06
CA ARG A 231 19.20 34.87 -51.25
C ARG A 231 18.26 35.68 -52.14
#